data_AF-D9N549-F1
#
_entry.id   AF-D9N549-F1
#
_cell.length_a   1.000
_cell.length_b   1.000
_cell.length_c   1.000
_cell.angle_alpha   90.00
_cell.angle_beta   90.00
_cell.angle_gamma   90.00
#
_symmetry.space_group_name_H-M   'P 1'
#
loop_
_entity.id
_entity.type
_entity.pdbx_description
1 polymer ?
#
loop_
_entity_poly.entity_id
_entity_poly.type
_entity_poly.pdbx_seq_one_letter_code
_entity_poly.pdbx_strand_id
1 'polypeptide(L)'
;SQNTADEPQYTVTTILVPFNAKKDKLMVGSEAVDACGVQCTPSYGYLGGAITQDSGGFQLDEAEFLPFLRKGYIMTVPDKGGPLLRSLLGRMEGYMTLDSARATINFEPLGLSKDTKIGMY
;
A
#
# COMPACT_ATOMS: atom_id res chain seq x y z
N SER A 1 10.21 2.65 9.03
CA SER A 1 9.96 1.22 9.07
C SER A 1 11.16 0.50 9.65
N GLN A 2 11.02 -0.81 9.87
CA GLN A 2 12.06 -1.63 10.47
C GLN A 2 12.02 -3.04 9.91
N ASN A 3 13.19 -3.69 9.87
CA ASN A 3 13.32 -5.06 9.43
C ASN A 3 12.98 -6.07 10.56
N THR A 4 13.09 -7.37 10.28
CA THR A 4 12.79 -8.42 11.28
C THR A 4 13.68 -8.34 12.53
N ALA A 5 14.90 -7.81 12.41
CA ALA A 5 15.87 -7.64 13.48
C ALA A 5 15.75 -6.29 14.22
N ASP A 6 14.67 -5.53 13.98
CA ASP A 6 14.40 -4.21 14.57
C ASP A 6 15.37 -3.10 14.16
N GLU A 7 16.08 -3.28 13.04
CA GLU A 7 16.94 -2.24 12.49
C GLU A 7 16.12 -1.29 11.60
N PRO A 8 16.41 0.02 11.63
CA PRO A 8 15.74 0.99 10.76
C PRO A 8 15.82 0.60 9.28
N GLN A 9 14.66 0.62 8.61
CA GLN A 9 14.55 0.35 7.18
C GLN A 9 13.46 1.23 6.54
N TYR A 10 13.53 1.40 5.22
CA TYR A 10 12.52 2.13 4.45
C TYR A 10 11.59 1.17 3.71
N THR A 11 10.50 1.70 3.19
CA THR A 11 9.62 1.05 2.21
C THR A 11 9.00 2.14 1.34
N VAL A 12 8.30 1.75 0.28
CA VAL A 12 7.54 2.63 -0.61
C VAL A 12 6.05 2.29 -0.47
N THR A 13 5.19 3.30 -0.64
CA THR A 13 3.74 3.08 -0.71
C THR A 13 3.15 3.91 -1.84
N THR A 14 2.21 3.32 -2.56
CA THR A 14 1.42 4.03 -3.58
C THR A 14 0.12 4.50 -2.95
N ILE A 15 -0.23 5.76 -3.15
CA ILE A 15 -1.46 6.34 -2.58
C ILE A 15 -2.47 6.55 -3.72
N LEU A 16 -3.61 5.87 -3.63
CA LEU A 16 -4.72 6.02 -4.54
C LEU A 16 -5.72 7.02 -3.95
N VAL A 17 -5.89 8.16 -4.63
CA VAL A 17 -6.79 9.24 -4.22
C VAL A 17 -7.96 9.32 -5.19
N PRO A 18 -9.17 8.88 -4.81
CA PRO A 18 -10.33 8.97 -5.71
C PRO A 18 -10.81 10.43 -5.84
N PHE A 19 -11.45 10.76 -6.95
CA PHE A 19 -11.97 12.13 -7.19
C PHE A 19 -12.99 12.60 -6.14
N ASN A 20 -13.69 11.68 -5.48
CA ASN A 20 -14.64 11.94 -4.40
C ASN A 20 -14.04 11.68 -2.99
N ALA A 21 -12.72 11.84 -2.85
CA ALA A 21 -11.99 11.53 -1.62
C ALA A 21 -12.57 12.21 -0.37
N LYS A 22 -12.74 11.41 0.68
CA LYS A 22 -13.11 11.83 2.04
C LYS A 22 -11.86 11.74 2.92
N LYS A 23 -11.66 12.77 3.76
CA LYS A 23 -10.44 12.92 4.57
C LYS A 23 -10.53 12.33 5.98
N ASP A 24 -11.54 11.50 6.24
CA ASP A 24 -11.80 10.87 7.54
C ASP A 24 -11.58 9.35 7.52
N LYS A 25 -11.30 8.77 6.34
CA LYS A 25 -11.08 7.33 6.14
C LYS A 25 -9.81 7.07 5.32
N LEU A 26 -9.01 6.12 5.78
CA LEU A 26 -7.88 5.56 5.05
C LEU A 26 -8.05 4.04 4.98
N MET A 27 -7.89 3.46 3.79
CA MET A 27 -7.77 2.03 3.59
C MET A 27 -6.31 1.67 3.36
N VAL A 28 -5.84 0.59 3.97
CA VAL A 28 -4.58 -0.05 3.59
C VAL A 28 -4.93 -1.23 2.70
N GLY A 29 -4.56 -1.17 1.43
CA GLY A 29 -4.74 -2.28 0.48
C GLY A 29 -3.55 -3.21 0.54
N SER A 30 -3.77 -4.51 0.67
CA SER A 30 -2.73 -5.53 0.64
C SER A 30 -2.86 -6.37 -0.63
N GLU A 31 -1.97 -6.12 -1.57
CA GLU A 31 -1.85 -7.02 -2.72
C GLU A 31 -1.17 -8.33 -2.33
N ALA A 32 -1.61 -9.42 -2.96
CA ALA A 32 -1.08 -10.75 -2.78
C ALA A 32 0.24 -10.92 -3.56
N VAL A 33 1.33 -10.46 -2.95
CA VAL A 33 2.68 -10.53 -3.53
C VAL A 33 3.44 -11.75 -3.02
N ASP A 34 3.38 -12.84 -3.79
CA ASP A 34 4.07 -14.10 -3.53
C ASP A 34 5.39 -14.22 -4.32
N ALA A 35 6.14 -13.11 -4.42
CA ALA A 35 7.36 -13.02 -5.20
C ALA A 35 8.38 -12.04 -4.59
N CYS A 36 9.64 -12.17 -5.02
CA CYS A 36 10.77 -11.35 -4.55
C CYS A 36 11.40 -10.49 -5.66
N GLY A 37 10.64 -10.16 -6.71
CA GLY A 37 11.10 -9.35 -7.85
C GLY A 37 10.63 -7.90 -7.75
N VAL A 38 11.43 -6.95 -8.25
CA VAL A 38 11.06 -5.52 -8.29
C VAL A 38 9.79 -5.31 -9.11
N GLN A 39 9.64 -6.04 -10.21
CA GLN A 39 8.46 -5.98 -11.07
C GLN A 39 7.17 -6.44 -10.36
N CYS A 40 7.30 -7.15 -9.25
CA CYS A 40 6.19 -7.69 -8.46
C CYS A 40 5.76 -6.74 -7.33
N THR A 41 6.44 -5.61 -7.13
CA THR A 41 6.02 -4.66 -6.09
C THR A 41 4.80 -3.89 -6.55
N PRO A 42 3.84 -3.60 -5.64
CA PRO A 42 2.68 -2.77 -5.96
C PRO A 42 3.09 -1.43 -6.56
N SER A 43 4.11 -0.77 -5.99
CA SER A 43 4.63 0.51 -6.51
C SER A 43 5.02 0.47 -7.99
N TYR A 44 5.57 -0.65 -8.46
CA TYR A 44 5.89 -0.85 -9.87
C TYR A 44 4.64 -1.15 -10.70
N GLY A 45 3.74 -2.00 -10.18
CA GLY A 45 2.49 -2.38 -10.86
C GLY A 45 1.57 -1.21 -11.21
N TYR A 46 1.52 -0.18 -10.36
CA TYR A 46 0.72 1.04 -10.62
C TYR A 46 1.36 2.03 -11.62
N LEU A 47 2.58 1.77 -12.13
CA LEU A 47 3.16 2.60 -13.18
C LEU A 47 2.46 2.31 -14.52
N GLY A 48 2.14 3.36 -15.28
CA GLY A 48 1.55 3.20 -16.61
C GLY A 48 2.47 2.39 -17.54
N GLY A 49 1.97 1.25 -18.03
CA GLY A 49 2.72 0.35 -18.92
C GLY A 49 3.62 -0.64 -18.19
N ALA A 50 3.45 -0.83 -16.88
CA ALA A 50 4.13 -1.89 -16.14
C ALA A 50 3.72 -3.27 -16.68
N ILE A 51 4.71 -4.16 -16.81
CA ILE A 51 4.49 -5.53 -17.35
C ILE A 51 3.48 -6.32 -16.49
N THR A 52 3.42 -6.03 -15.19
CA THR A 52 2.54 -6.70 -14.23
C THR A 52 1.15 -6.09 -14.12
N GLN A 53 0.90 -4.92 -14.73
CA GLN A 53 -0.42 -4.28 -14.76
C GLN A 53 -1.48 -5.17 -15.42
N ASP A 54 -1.07 -5.98 -16.40
CA ASP A 54 -1.93 -6.93 -17.10
C ASP A 54 -1.96 -8.34 -16.45
N SER A 55 -1.28 -8.52 -15.31
CA SER A 55 -1.31 -9.79 -14.60
C SER A 55 -2.67 -9.99 -13.90
N GLY A 56 -3.23 -11.19 -14.03
CA GLY A 56 -4.54 -11.49 -13.45
C GLY A 56 -4.60 -11.31 -11.93
N GLY A 57 -3.50 -11.57 -11.21
CA GLY A 57 -3.43 -11.36 -9.75
C GLY A 57 -3.56 -9.90 -9.36
N PHE A 58 -2.76 -9.02 -9.98
CA PHE A 58 -2.79 -7.58 -9.73
C PHE A 58 -4.18 -6.98 -10.05
N GLN A 59 -4.79 -7.38 -11.16
CA GLN A 59 -6.13 -6.91 -11.53
C GLN A 59 -7.24 -7.38 -10.57
N LEU A 60 -7.11 -8.57 -10.00
CA LEU A 60 -8.06 -9.07 -9.00
C LEU A 60 -7.97 -8.24 -7.72
N ASP A 61 -6.76 -8.01 -7.21
CA ASP A 61 -6.56 -7.18 -6.02
C ASP A 61 -7.07 -5.73 -6.24
N GLU A 62 -6.76 -5.13 -7.39
CA GLU A 62 -7.29 -3.81 -7.76
C GLU A 62 -8.83 -3.79 -7.81
N ALA A 63 -9.46 -4.84 -8.37
CA ALA A 63 -10.90 -4.94 -8.45
C ALA A 63 -11.56 -4.95 -7.06
N GLU A 64 -10.88 -5.55 -6.07
CA GLU A 64 -11.32 -5.58 -4.68
C GLU A 64 -11.14 -4.23 -3.96
N PHE A 65 -10.25 -3.37 -4.45
CA PHE A 65 -10.07 -2.00 -3.96
C PHE A 65 -11.18 -1.05 -4.46
N LEU A 66 -11.74 -1.30 -5.65
CA LEU A 66 -12.73 -0.42 -6.29
C LEU A 66 -13.94 -0.05 -5.42
N PRO A 67 -14.59 -0.96 -4.65
CA PRO A 67 -15.72 -0.59 -3.79
C PRO A 67 -15.37 0.46 -2.73
N PHE A 68 -14.14 0.45 -2.21
CA PHE A 68 -13.68 1.43 -1.23
C PHE A 68 -13.39 2.79 -1.88
N LEU A 69 -12.68 2.76 -3.02
CA LEU A 69 -12.39 3.95 -3.81
C LEU A 69 -13.68 4.64 -4.26
N ARG A 70 -14.69 3.89 -4.72
CA ARG A 70 -16.02 4.41 -5.08
C ARG A 70 -16.75 5.07 -3.91
N LYS A 71 -16.56 4.58 -2.68
CA LYS A 71 -17.10 5.20 -1.45
C LYS A 71 -16.34 6.47 -1.02
N GLY A 72 -15.26 6.82 -1.73
CA GLY A 72 -14.42 7.99 -1.49
C GLY A 72 -13.31 7.74 -0.48
N TYR A 73 -12.93 6.49 -0.21
CA TYR A 73 -11.86 6.20 0.76
C TYR A 73 -10.51 6.38 0.07
N ILE A 74 -9.62 7.15 0.68
CA ILE A 74 -8.22 7.20 0.26
C ILE A 74 -7.60 5.85 0.58
N MET A 75 -6.74 5.34 -0.31
CA MET A 75 -6.08 4.06 -0.12
C MET A 75 -4.56 4.21 -0.20
N THR A 76 -3.85 3.47 0.67
CA THR A 76 -2.39 3.31 0.63
C THR A 76 -2.07 1.85 0.37
N VAL A 77 -1.21 1.58 -0.62
CA VAL A 77 -0.84 0.24 -1.05
C VAL A 77 0.68 0.09 -0.87
N PRO A 78 1.13 -0.57 0.21
CA PRO A 78 2.53 -0.64 0.58
C PRO A 78 3.30 -1.73 -0.15
N ASP A 79 4.56 -1.46 -0.46
CA ASP A 79 5.55 -2.48 -0.83
C ASP A 79 5.99 -3.23 0.44
N LYS A 80 5.12 -4.13 0.92
CA LYS A 80 5.31 -4.79 2.23
C LYS A 80 6.59 -5.64 2.34
N GLY A 81 7.19 -6.04 1.23
CA GLY A 81 8.48 -6.75 1.23
C GLY A 81 9.72 -5.86 1.34
N GLY A 82 9.54 -4.54 1.29
CA GLY A 82 10.59 -3.55 1.49
C GLY A 82 11.69 -3.57 0.42
N PRO A 83 12.83 -2.90 0.69
CA PRO A 83 13.88 -2.71 -0.30
C PRO A 83 14.65 -4.00 -0.62
N LEU A 84 14.48 -5.04 0.19
CA LEU A 84 15.06 -6.36 -0.04
C LEU A 84 14.07 -7.34 -0.68
N LEU A 85 12.85 -6.88 -1.02
CA LEU A 85 11.84 -7.64 -1.75
C LEU A 85 11.51 -8.98 -1.08
N ARG A 86 11.45 -9.00 0.25
CA ARG A 86 11.28 -10.26 0.98
C ARG A 86 9.79 -10.51 1.23
N SER A 87 9.30 -11.66 0.80
CA SER A 87 7.94 -12.13 1.09
C SER A 87 7.94 -13.14 2.25
N LEU A 88 6.78 -13.31 2.88
CA LEU A 88 6.51 -14.21 4.00
C LEU A 88 7.25 -13.85 5.30
N LEU A 89 7.67 -12.59 5.45
CA LEU A 89 8.30 -12.08 6.67
C LEU A 89 7.32 -11.21 7.46
N GLY A 90 6.31 -11.85 8.04
CA GLY A 90 5.14 -11.16 8.63
C GLY A 90 5.44 -10.04 9.62
N ARG A 91 6.51 -10.16 10.44
CA ARG A 91 6.91 -9.06 11.35
C ARG A 91 7.32 -7.81 10.58
N MET A 92 8.21 -7.98 9.60
CA MET A 92 8.72 -6.89 8.78
C MET A 92 7.62 -6.33 7.86
N GLU A 93 6.84 -7.21 7.22
CA GLU A 93 5.69 -6.81 6.39
C GLU A 93 4.69 -5.99 7.21
N GLY A 94 4.37 -6.42 8.43
CA GLY A 94 3.50 -5.68 9.34
C GLY A 94 4.02 -4.28 9.66
N TYR A 95 5.31 -4.13 9.97
CA TYR A 95 5.92 -2.82 10.19
C TYR A 95 5.92 -1.95 8.93
N MET A 96 6.18 -2.52 7.76
CA MET A 96 6.16 -1.79 6.49
C MET A 96 4.75 -1.33 6.16
N THR A 97 3.75 -2.19 6.31
CA THR A 97 2.34 -1.85 6.11
C THR A 97 1.86 -0.76 7.08
N LEU A 98 2.13 -0.89 8.39
CA LEU A 98 1.69 0.09 9.38
C LEU A 98 2.40 1.43 9.24
N ASP A 99 3.69 1.43 8.91
CA ASP A 99 4.43 2.67 8.68
C ASP A 99 4.03 3.36 7.39
N SER A 100 3.64 2.62 6.35
CA SER A 100 3.05 3.21 5.15
C SER A 100 1.71 3.91 5.43
N ALA A 101 0.87 3.34 6.30
CA ALA A 101 -0.33 4.02 6.78
C ALA A 101 0.00 5.30 7.55
N ARG A 102 0.99 5.27 8.45
CA ARG A 102 1.47 6.46 9.18
C ARG A 102 2.04 7.52 8.23
N ALA A 103 2.85 7.11 7.26
CA ALA A 103 3.41 8.00 6.25
C ALA A 103 2.30 8.67 5.43
N THR A 104 1.25 7.92 5.07
CA THR A 104 0.09 8.46 4.34
C THR A 104 -0.69 9.47 5.18
N ILE A 105 -0.94 9.20 6.47
CA ILE A 105 -1.61 10.15 7.37
C ILE A 105 -0.79 11.44 7.51
N ASN A 106 0.54 11.32 7.57
CA ASN A 106 1.45 12.45 7.71
C ASN A 106 1.79 13.14 6.39
N PHE A 107 1.29 12.66 5.25
CA PHE A 107 1.55 13.27 3.95
C PHE A 107 0.65 14.49 3.76
N GLU A 108 1.20 15.67 4.08
CA GLU A 108 0.50 16.96 4.12
C GLU A 108 -0.43 17.23 2.92
N PRO A 109 -0.08 16.90 1.66
CA PRO A 109 -0.95 17.15 0.52
C PRO A 109 -2.34 16.50 0.60
N LEU A 110 -2.50 15.42 1.38
CA LEU A 110 -3.80 14.77 1.56
C LEU A 110 -4.68 15.50 2.59
N GLY A 111 -4.06 16.20 3.55
CA GLY A 111 -4.75 16.85 4.66
C GLY A 111 -5.55 15.86 5.52
N LEU A 112 -5.02 14.66 5.72
CA LEU A 112 -5.57 13.68 6.67
C LEU A 112 -5.26 14.12 8.11
N SER A 113 -6.10 13.70 9.05
CA SER A 113 -5.87 13.94 10.48
C SER A 113 -5.40 12.68 11.20
N LYS A 114 -4.84 12.84 12.40
CA LYS A 114 -4.53 11.71 13.30
C LYS A 114 -5.75 10.88 13.72
N ASP A 115 -6.96 11.44 13.58
CA ASP A 115 -8.22 10.79 13.97
C ASP A 115 -8.86 10.01 12.80
N THR A 116 -8.24 10.07 11.61
CA THR A 116 -8.62 9.29 10.42
C THR A 116 -8.80 7.83 10.78
N LYS A 117 -9.97 7.26 10.46
CA LYS A 117 -10.21 5.84 10.73
C LYS A 117 -9.53 5.00 9.66
N ILE A 118 -8.77 4.01 10.11
CA ILE A 118 -8.03 3.11 9.25
C ILE A 118 -8.78 1.79 9.15
N GLY A 119 -9.02 1.34 7.92
CA GLY A 119 -9.40 -0.04 7.60
C GLY A 119 -8.28 -0.73 6.84
N MET A 120 -8.25 -2.06 6.84
CA MET A 120 -7.31 -2.84 6.06
C MET A 120 -8.09 -3.86 5.24
N TYR A 121 -7.60 -4.11 4.04
CA TYR A 121 -8.09 -5.14 3.14
C TYR A 121 -6.89 -5.95 2.67
#